data_AF-A0A976Q2D1-F1
#
_entry.id   AF-A0A976Q2D1-F1
#
_cell.length_a   1.000
_cell.length_b   1.000
_cell.length_c   1.000
_cell.angle_alpha   90.00
_cell.angle_beta   90.00
_cell.angle_gamma   90.00
#
_symmetry.space_group_name_H-M   'P 1'
#
loop_
_entity.id
_entity.type
_entity.pdbx_description
1 polymer ?
#
loop_
_entity_poly.entity_id
_entity_poly.type
_entity_poly.pdbx_seq_one_letter_code
_entity_poly.pdbx_strand_id
1 'polypeptide(L)' 'MCQGRDLPWLQDTADADWWGRDGVDYRDVVVLDPTGDVVEVYNLTRNDLGEAENYTALLSLLREVATPPP' A
#
# COMPACT_ATOMS: atom_id res chain seq x y z
N MET A 1 -4.16 17.18 8.10
CA MET A 1 -4.19 15.87 8.79
C MET A 1 -5.60 15.67 9.34
N CYS A 2 -6.28 14.57 9.01
CA CYS A 2 -7.57 14.25 9.63
C CYS A 2 -7.33 13.81 11.08
N GLN A 3 -8.07 14.36 12.04
CA GLN A 3 -7.92 13.97 13.44
C GLN A 3 -8.12 12.45 13.62
N GLY A 4 -7.25 11.81 14.39
CA GLY A 4 -7.33 10.39 14.74
C GLY A 4 -6.81 9.42 13.69
N ARG A 5 -6.01 9.87 12.70
CA ARG A 5 -5.31 8.97 11.76
C ARG A 5 -3.80 9.20 11.83
N ASP A 6 -3.05 8.11 11.98
CA ASP A 6 -1.59 8.14 12.13
C ASP A 6 -0.83 8.00 10.80
N LEU A 7 -1.54 7.72 9.70
CA LEU A 7 -0.92 7.56 8.39
C LEU A 7 -0.72 8.93 7.70
N PRO A 8 0.50 9.24 7.23
CA PRO A 8 0.75 10.45 6.46
C PRO A 8 0.04 10.37 5.12
N TRP A 9 -0.50 11.50 4.67
CA TRP A 9 -1.10 11.61 3.35
C TRP A 9 -0.07 12.16 2.39
N LEU A 10 0.33 11.35 1.43
CA LEU A 10 1.15 11.82 0.32
C LEU A 10 0.27 12.70 -0.59
N GLN A 11 0.77 13.87 -0.94
CA GLN A 11 0.13 14.73 -1.95
C GLN A 11 0.83 14.50 -3.27
N ASP A 12 0.04 14.15 -4.29
CA ASP A 12 0.55 14.09 -5.65
C ASP A 12 0.56 15.50 -6.26
N THR A 13 1.76 16.01 -6.54
CA THR A 13 1.97 17.32 -7.15
C THR A 13 2.45 17.14 -8.58
N ALA A 14 2.28 18.14 -9.43
CA ALA A 14 2.72 18.06 -10.83
C ALA A 14 4.24 17.77 -10.98
N ASP A 15 5.06 18.23 -10.05
CA ASP A 15 6.51 17.97 -10.05
C ASP A 15 6.85 16.54 -9.59
N ALA A 16 6.01 15.97 -8.72
CA ALA A 16 6.22 14.64 -8.19
C ALA A 16 5.63 13.56 -9.10
N ASP A 17 4.44 13.78 -9.66
CA ASP A 17 3.73 12.90 -10.59
C ASP A 17 3.80 11.43 -10.16
N TRP A 18 3.48 11.16 -8.89
CA TRP A 18 3.56 9.82 -8.31
C TRP A 18 2.63 8.86 -9.05
N TRP A 19 1.48 9.34 -9.50
CA TRP A 19 0.57 8.55 -10.32
C TRP A 19 1.20 8.15 -11.67
N GLY A 20 1.89 9.07 -12.35
CA GLY A 20 2.50 8.82 -13.65
C GLY A 20 3.81 8.02 -13.60
N ARG A 21 4.56 8.09 -12.49
CA ARG A 21 5.90 7.50 -12.37
C ARG A 21 5.90 5.99 -12.13
N ASP A 22 5.00 5.49 -11.30
CA ASP A 22 5.07 4.10 -10.81
C ASP A 22 4.11 3.14 -11.53
N GLY A 23 3.38 3.63 -12.54
CA GLY A 23 2.44 2.79 -13.31
C GLY A 23 1.34 2.16 -12.44
N VAL A 24 0.99 2.84 -11.33
CA VAL A 24 0.02 2.37 -10.35
C VAL A 24 -1.41 2.42 -10.91
N ASP A 25 -2.18 1.38 -10.62
CA ASP A 25 -3.60 1.33 -10.92
C ASP A 25 -4.44 1.97 -9.81
N TYR A 26 -5.69 2.30 -10.15
CA TYR A 26 -6.63 2.87 -9.18
C TYR A 26 -6.83 1.93 -7.97
N ARG A 27 -6.50 2.47 -6.78
CA ARG A 27 -6.57 1.82 -5.47
C ARG A 27 -5.57 0.67 -5.29
N ASP A 28 -4.38 0.79 -5.87
CA ASP A 28 -3.26 -0.07 -5.49
C ASP A 28 -2.73 0.25 -4.09
N VAL A 29 -2.41 -0.80 -3.35
CA VAL A 29 -1.54 -0.77 -2.18
C VAL A 29 -0.23 -1.39 -2.59
N VAL A 30 0.80 -0.55 -2.77
CA VAL A 30 2.16 -0.99 -3.10
C VAL A 30 2.89 -1.31 -1.79
N VAL A 31 3.35 -2.55 -1.64
CA VAL A 31 4.08 -3.03 -0.46
C VAL A 31 5.57 -3.08 -0.79
N LEU A 32 6.35 -2.40 0.05
CA LEU A 32 7.81 -2.29 -0.09
C LEU A 32 8.51 -3.07 1.04
N ASP A 33 9.68 -3.59 0.76
CA ASP A 33 10.58 -4.15 1.77
C ASP A 33 11.41 -3.04 2.49
N PRO A 34 12.26 -3.39 3.47
CA PRO A 34 13.11 -2.41 4.15
C PRO A 34 14.15 -1.71 3.28
N THR A 35 14.50 -2.23 2.09
CA THR A 35 15.40 -1.58 1.14
C THR A 35 14.66 -0.62 0.20
N GLY A 36 13.32 -0.65 0.22
CA GLY A 36 12.45 0.19 -0.59
C GLY A 36 12.07 -0.46 -1.93
N ASP A 37 12.36 -1.74 -2.11
CA ASP A 37 12.02 -2.49 -3.31
C ASP A 37 10.56 -2.97 -3.23
N VAL A 38 9.88 -2.98 -4.37
CA VAL A 38 8.49 -3.45 -4.47
C VAL A 38 8.44 -4.97 -4.32
N VAL A 39 7.68 -5.44 -3.32
CA VAL A 39 7.46 -6.86 -3.06
C VAL A 39 6.14 -7.33 -3.67
N GLU A 40 5.08 -6.54 -3.53
CA GLU A 40 3.73 -6.92 -3.96
C GLU A 40 2.86 -5.68 -4.22
N VAL A 41 1.88 -5.82 -5.12
CA VAL A 41 0.86 -4.78 -5.40
C VAL A 41 -0.53 -5.37 -5.18
N TYR A 42 -1.22 -4.87 -4.15
CA TYR A 42 -2.54 -5.34 -3.77
C TYR A 42 -3.64 -4.35 -4.16
N ASN A 43 -4.40 -4.67 -5.22
CA ASN A 43 -5.44 -3.77 -5.75
C ASN A 43 -6.78 -3.90 -4.99
N LEU A 44 -7.27 -2.79 -4.44
CA LEU A 44 -8.51 -2.75 -3.65
C LEU A 44 -9.79 -2.59 -4.48
N THR A 45 -9.68 -2.38 -5.79
CA THR A 45 -10.84 -2.46 -6.69
C THR A 45 -11.26 -3.93 -6.87
N ARG A 46 -10.29 -4.85 -6.87
CA ARG A 46 -10.52 -6.30 -6.97
C ARG A 46 -10.74 -6.95 -5.61
N ASN A 47 -10.09 -6.44 -4.57
CA ASN A 47 -10.11 -7.01 -3.23
C ASN A 47 -10.71 -6.01 -2.23
N ASP A 48 -12.03 -5.99 -2.11
CA ASP A 48 -12.73 -5.06 -1.22
C ASP A 48 -12.41 -5.37 0.26
N LEU A 49 -11.86 -4.39 0.98
CA LEU A 49 -11.55 -4.52 2.41
C LEU A 49 -12.79 -4.55 3.31
N GLY A 50 -13.98 -4.29 2.77
CA GLY A 50 -15.25 -4.60 3.44
C GLY A 50 -15.47 -6.10 3.64
N GLU A 51 -14.78 -6.95 2.86
CA GLU A 51 -14.77 -8.39 3.02
C GLU A 51 -13.65 -8.81 4.00
N ALA A 52 -14.02 -9.59 5.02
CA ALA A 52 -13.09 -9.96 6.10
C ALA A 52 -11.88 -10.76 5.59
N GLU A 53 -12.04 -11.57 4.55
CA GLU A 53 -10.95 -12.34 3.93
C GLU A 53 -9.92 -11.42 3.28
N ASN A 54 -10.34 -10.43 2.49
CA ASN A 54 -9.45 -9.48 1.83
C ASN A 54 -8.72 -8.58 2.83
N TYR A 55 -9.40 -8.17 3.91
CA TYR A 55 -8.75 -7.45 5.01
C TYR A 55 -7.66 -8.31 5.66
N THR A 56 -7.97 -9.57 5.97
CA THR A 56 -7.04 -10.50 6.61
C THR A 56 -5.86 -10.82 5.70
N ALA A 57 -6.10 -10.96 4.40
CA ALA A 57 -5.06 -11.20 3.39
C ALA A 57 -4.06 -10.04 3.35
N LEU A 58 -4.53 -8.80 3.20
CA LEU A 58 -3.65 -7.63 3.18
C LEU A 58 -2.89 -7.46 4.51
N LEU A 59 -3.55 -7.65 5.66
CA LEU A 59 -2.88 -7.55 6.96
C LEU A 59 -1.79 -8.62 7.13
N SER A 60 -2.03 -9.83 6.63
CA SER A 60 -1.04 -10.91 6.70
C SER A 60 0.18 -10.61 5.84
N LEU A 61 -0.03 -10.11 4.61
CA LEU A 61 1.03 -9.65 3.72
C LEU A 61 1.91 -8.59 4.39
N LEU A 62 1.30 -7.56 4.98
CA LEU A 62 2.04 -6.48 5.65
C LEU A 62 2.88 -6.99 6.84
N ARG A 63 2.39 -8.00 7.57
CA ARG A 63 3.12 -8.59 8.70
C ARG A 63 4.27 -9.47 8.26
N GLU A 64 4.10 -10.19 7.16
CA GLU A 64 5.15 -11.02 6.56
C GLU A 64 6.31 -10.14 6.11
N VAL A 65 6.04 -9.07 5.35
CA VAL A 65 7.08 -8.15 4.86
C VAL A 65 7.75 -7.36 5.98
N ALA A 66 7.01 -7.02 7.05
CA ALA A 66 7.58 -6.32 8.20
C ALA A 66 8.51 -7.19 9.07
N THR A 67 8.49 -8.51 8.90
CA THR A 67 9.36 -9.42 9.68
C THR A 67 10.70 -9.56 8.96
N PRO A 68 11.82 -9.10 9.54
CA PRO A 68 13.13 -9.23 8.90
C PRO A 68 13.50 -10.72 8.71
N PRO A 69 14.20 -11.08 7.62
CA PRO A 69 14.71 -12.44 7.45
C PRO A 69 15.66 -12.81 8.62
N PRO A 70 15.75 -14.12 8.98
CA PRO A 70 16.58 -14.59 10.09
C PRO A 70 18.08 -14.36 9.89
#